data_AF-A0A838LJX0-F1
#
_entry.id   AF-A0A838LJX0-F1
#
_cell.length_a   1.000
_cell.length_b   1.000
_cell.length_c   1.000
_cell.angle_alpha   90.00
_cell.angle_beta   90.00
_cell.angle_gamma   90.00
#
_symmetry.space_group_name_H-M   'P 1'
#
loop_
_entity.id
_entity.type
_entity.pdbx_description
1 polymer ?
#
loop_
_entity_poly.entity_id
_entity_poly.type
_entity_poly.pdbx_seq_one_letter_code
_entity_poly.pdbx_strand_id
1 'polypeptide(L)'
;MGRPATPEDIDAICMSLPEVTFGTSWGDRPTYLVRGKGFLLYRAPGRTAIDPETGEMYDDLLVIHTPSEIEKQALVDDASLPFFTIDHFRGFNAVLVQQSRLGEIDRDELAEIITDAWAARAPARLVKEHLGDG
;
A
#
# COMPACT_ATOMS: atom_id res chain seq x y z
N MET A 1 19.79 0.23 6.16
CA MET A 1 19.58 -0.51 4.90
C MET A 1 19.22 -1.92 5.27
N GLY A 2 17.92 -2.19 5.25
CA GLY A 2 17.36 -3.51 5.50
C GLY A 2 17.65 -4.45 4.33
N ARG A 3 17.19 -5.70 4.44
CA ARG A 3 17.14 -6.58 3.27
C ARG A 3 16.07 -6.11 2.29
N PRO A 4 16.17 -6.41 0.99
CA PRO A 4 15.09 -6.20 0.04
C PRO A 4 13.76 -6.79 0.54
N ALA A 5 12.67 -6.09 0.27
CA ALA A 5 11.33 -6.55 0.62
C ALA A 5 10.86 -7.68 -0.31
N THR A 6 9.94 -8.49 0.20
CA THR A 6 9.32 -9.61 -0.52
C THR A 6 7.80 -9.54 -0.44
N PRO A 7 7.05 -10.16 -1.36
CA PRO A 7 5.60 -10.26 -1.24
C PRO A 7 5.12 -10.83 0.10
N GLU A 8 5.86 -11.78 0.68
CA GLU A 8 5.58 -12.37 1.99
C GLU A 8 5.69 -11.37 3.14
N ASP A 9 6.50 -10.31 2.99
CA ASP A 9 6.61 -9.26 4.00
C ASP A 9 5.32 -8.44 4.12
N ILE A 10 4.51 -8.34 3.07
CA ILE A 10 3.23 -7.61 3.13
C ILE A 10 2.33 -8.17 4.22
N ASP A 11 2.15 -9.50 4.24
CA ASP A 11 1.32 -10.16 5.24
C ASP A 11 1.93 -10.01 6.64
N ALA A 12 3.23 -10.27 6.75
CA ALA A 12 3.94 -10.18 8.03
C ALA A 12 3.86 -8.76 8.64
N ILE A 13 4.04 -7.72 7.84
CA ILE A 13 3.96 -6.32 8.28
C ILE A 13 2.51 -5.98 8.63
N CYS A 14 1.55 -6.19 7.72
CA CYS A 14 0.14 -5.84 7.95
C CYS A 14 -0.41 -6.52 9.21
N MET A 15 -0.16 -7.82 9.37
CA MET A 15 -0.69 -8.60 10.50
C MET A 15 0.04 -8.33 11.82
N SER A 16 1.18 -7.63 11.80
CA SER A 16 1.86 -7.15 13.02
C SER A 16 1.21 -5.89 13.60
N LEU A 17 0.43 -5.15 12.79
CA LEU A 17 -0.19 -3.90 13.19
C LEU A 17 -1.47 -4.15 14.02
N PRO A 18 -1.79 -3.30 15.00
CA PRO A 18 -2.95 -3.50 15.87
C PRO A 18 -4.28 -3.49 15.11
N GLU A 19 -5.16 -4.40 15.50
CA GLU A 19 -6.53 -4.51 15.01
C GLU A 19 -6.66 -4.64 13.49
N VAL A 20 -5.64 -5.22 12.84
CA VAL A 20 -5.69 -5.57 11.42
C VAL A 20 -6.39 -6.90 11.21
N THR A 21 -7.23 -6.94 10.19
CA THR A 21 -7.86 -8.16 9.68
C THR A 21 -7.65 -8.27 8.18
N PHE A 22 -7.41 -9.47 7.68
CA PHE A 22 -7.46 -9.76 6.25
C PHE A 22 -8.88 -10.19 5.85
N GLY A 23 -9.46 -9.48 4.89
CA GLY A 23 -10.83 -9.70 4.44
C GLY A 23 -11.02 -9.18 3.02
N THR A 24 -12.21 -8.65 2.73
CA THR A 24 -12.49 -8.07 1.41
C THR A 24 -13.04 -6.66 1.49
N SER A 25 -12.78 -5.86 0.46
CA SER A 25 -13.39 -4.55 0.26
C SER A 25 -13.65 -4.29 -1.24
N TRP A 26 -14.39 -3.23 -1.58
CA TRP A 26 -14.69 -2.86 -2.97
C TRP A 26 -15.20 -4.02 -3.83
N GLY A 27 -16.16 -4.77 -3.29
CA GLY A 27 -16.61 -6.05 -3.82
C GLY A 27 -15.89 -7.20 -3.12
N ASP A 28 -15.12 -7.97 -3.89
CA ASP A 28 -14.44 -9.19 -3.48
C ASP A 28 -12.92 -9.04 -3.38
N ARG A 29 -12.40 -7.80 -3.35
CA ARG A 29 -10.96 -7.55 -3.40
C ARG A 29 -10.30 -7.89 -2.07
N PRO A 30 -9.35 -8.84 -2.03
CA PRO A 30 -8.61 -9.14 -0.81
C PRO A 30 -7.95 -7.86 -0.28
N THR A 31 -8.11 -7.59 1.02
CA THR A 31 -7.76 -6.31 1.63
C THR A 31 -7.31 -6.52 3.07
N TYR A 32 -6.27 -5.80 3.49
CA TYR A 32 -5.96 -5.58 4.90
C TYR A 32 -6.72 -4.36 5.41
N LEU A 33 -7.50 -4.57 6.46
CA LEU A 33 -8.38 -3.56 7.05
C LEU A 33 -8.02 -3.34 8.51
N VAL A 34 -8.12 -2.09 8.96
CA VAL A 34 -8.16 -1.74 10.38
C VAL A 34 -9.57 -1.29 10.72
N ARG A 35 -10.24 -2.01 11.63
CA ARG A 35 -11.66 -1.77 11.99
C ARG A 35 -12.59 -1.59 10.78
N GLY A 36 -12.44 -2.44 9.77
CA GLY A 36 -13.27 -2.42 8.55
C GLY A 36 -12.90 -1.34 7.54
N LYS A 37 -11.83 -0.56 7.75
CA LYS A 37 -11.30 0.39 6.77
C LYS A 37 -10.06 -0.18 6.09
N GLY A 38 -10.13 -0.40 4.79
CA GLY A 38 -9.00 -0.89 3.99
C GLY A 38 -7.88 0.14 3.91
N PHE A 39 -6.65 -0.30 4.18
CA PHE A 39 -5.43 0.51 4.01
C PHE A 39 -4.48 -0.07 2.95
N LEU A 40 -4.55 -1.38 2.70
CA LEU A 40 -3.83 -2.05 1.61
C LEU A 40 -4.76 -3.09 0.96
N LEU A 41 -4.92 -3.06 -0.36
CA LEU A 41 -5.75 -4.03 -1.09
C LEU A 41 -5.08 -4.56 -2.36
N TYR A 42 -5.40 -5.80 -2.70
CA TYR A 42 -5.03 -6.42 -3.96
C TYR A 42 -5.93 -5.87 -5.07
N ARG A 43 -5.29 -5.44 -6.16
CA ARG A 43 -5.99 -4.93 -7.34
C ARG A 43 -5.98 -5.99 -8.43
N ALA A 44 -7.18 -6.43 -8.81
CA ALA A 44 -7.33 -7.33 -9.95
C ALA A 44 -6.98 -6.64 -11.27
N PRO A 45 -6.56 -7.42 -12.29
CA PRO A 45 -6.42 -6.94 -13.66
C PRO A 45 -7.64 -6.16 -14.14
N GLY A 46 -7.41 -5.07 -14.87
CA GLY A 46 -8.50 -4.29 -15.43
C GLY A 46 -8.04 -3.23 -16.41
N ARG A 47 -8.99 -2.76 -17.24
CA ARG A 47 -8.77 -1.79 -18.32
C ARG A 47 -8.17 -0.44 -17.88
N THR A 48 -8.18 -0.16 -16.59
CA THR A 48 -7.59 1.07 -16.02
C THR A 48 -6.16 0.90 -15.57
N ALA A 49 -5.67 -0.33 -15.44
CA ALA A 49 -4.32 -0.68 -15.01
C ALA A 49 -3.65 -1.49 -16.13
N ILE A 50 -3.25 -0.79 -17.18
CA ILE A 50 -2.51 -1.33 -18.32
C ILE A 50 -1.06 -0.89 -18.18
N ASP A 51 -0.15 -1.84 -18.35
CA ASP A 51 1.27 -1.56 -18.46
C ASP A 51 1.53 -0.81 -19.79
N PRO A 52 2.04 0.44 -19.73
CA PRO A 52 2.30 1.21 -20.94
C PRO A 52 3.42 0.63 -21.82
N GLU A 53 4.31 -0.21 -21.28
CA GLU A 53 5.41 -0.82 -22.02
C GLU A 53 4.96 -2.06 -22.80
N THR A 54 4.17 -2.93 -22.17
CA THR A 54 3.72 -4.19 -22.76
C THR A 54 2.34 -4.11 -23.40
N GLY A 55 1.50 -3.18 -22.95
CA GLY A 55 0.09 -3.08 -23.34
C GLY A 55 -0.81 -4.11 -22.65
N GLU A 56 -0.29 -4.92 -21.74
CA GLU A 56 -1.02 -5.93 -20.99
C GLU A 56 -1.63 -5.36 -19.69
N MET A 57 -2.64 -6.04 -19.15
CA MET A 57 -3.16 -5.68 -17.82
C MET A 57 -2.17 -6.15 -16.77
N TYR A 58 -1.84 -5.30 -15.81
CA TYR A 58 -1.11 -5.75 -14.62
C TYR A 58 -1.94 -6.79 -13.86
N ASP A 59 -1.27 -7.81 -13.31
CA ASP A 59 -1.89 -8.92 -12.58
C ASP A 59 -1.41 -9.09 -11.14
N ASP A 60 -0.42 -8.32 -10.71
CA ASP A 60 0.23 -8.42 -9.41
C ASP A 60 0.19 -7.13 -8.59
N LEU A 61 -0.76 -6.22 -8.86
CA LEU A 61 -0.83 -4.93 -8.20
C LEU A 61 -1.39 -4.97 -6.77
N LEU A 62 -0.76 -4.18 -5.92
CA LEU A 62 -1.30 -3.69 -4.65
C LEU A 62 -1.68 -2.21 -4.77
N VAL A 63 -2.68 -1.81 -4.00
CA VAL A 63 -3.01 -0.42 -3.71
C VAL A 63 -2.66 -0.16 -2.25
N ILE A 64 -1.85 0.86 -1.99
CA ILE A 64 -1.49 1.28 -0.64
C ILE A 64 -2.02 2.69 -0.41
N HIS A 65 -2.83 2.88 0.63
CA HIS A 65 -3.31 4.20 1.02
C HIS A 65 -2.17 5.08 1.53
N THR A 66 -2.25 6.38 1.27
CA THR A 66 -1.30 7.37 1.80
C THR A 66 -2.00 8.36 2.74
N PRO A 67 -1.29 8.99 3.68
CA PRO A 67 -1.87 9.99 4.58
C PRO A 67 -2.52 11.17 3.84
N SER A 68 -1.84 11.69 2.82
CA SER A 68 -2.38 12.74 1.95
C SER A 68 -1.91 12.60 0.50
N GLU A 69 -2.30 13.56 -0.34
CA GLU A 69 -1.83 13.70 -1.71
C GLU A 69 -0.34 14.07 -1.77
N ILE A 70 0.19 14.75 -0.75
CA ILE A 70 1.61 15.13 -0.69
C ILE A 70 2.48 13.89 -0.51
N GLU A 71 2.15 13.00 0.44
CA GLU A 71 2.91 11.75 0.64
C GLU A 71 2.78 10.82 -0.57
N LYS A 72 1.60 10.79 -1.22
CA LYS A 72 1.44 10.09 -2.49
C LYS A 72 2.44 10.61 -3.52
N GLN A 73 2.51 11.92 -3.70
CA GLN A 73 3.36 12.52 -4.72
C GLN A 73 4.84 12.29 -4.41
N ALA A 74 5.23 12.38 -3.12
CA ALA A 74 6.59 12.08 -2.68
C ALA A 74 7.01 10.64 -3.04
N LEU A 75 6.14 9.65 -2.83
CA LEU A 75 6.42 8.25 -3.19
C LEU A 75 6.49 8.03 -4.71
N VAL A 76 5.67 8.74 -5.48
CA VAL A 76 5.61 8.58 -6.95
C VAL A 76 6.75 9.32 -7.66
N ASP A 77 7.20 10.46 -7.13
CA ASP A 77 8.28 11.25 -7.73
C ASP A 77 9.68 10.70 -7.43
N ASP A 78 9.81 9.86 -6.40
CA ASP A 78 11.07 9.19 -6.10
C ASP A 78 11.27 7.97 -7.01
N ALA A 79 12.11 8.15 -8.03
CA ALA A 79 12.45 7.10 -9.00
C ALA A 79 13.22 5.91 -8.40
N SER A 80 13.69 6.01 -7.15
CA SER A 80 14.27 4.86 -6.43
C SER A 80 13.23 3.94 -5.82
N LEU A 81 11.97 4.38 -5.72
CA LEU A 81 10.88 3.61 -5.15
C LEU A 81 10.01 2.97 -6.26
N PRO A 82 9.44 1.78 -6.01
CA PRO A 82 8.64 1.06 -7.02
C PRO A 82 7.19 1.56 -7.13
N PHE A 83 6.86 2.70 -6.52
CA PHE A 83 5.49 3.22 -6.48
C PHE A 83 5.15 4.04 -7.70
N PHE A 84 3.90 3.93 -8.14
CA PHE A 84 3.38 4.71 -9.25
C PHE A 84 1.90 5.03 -9.09
N THR A 85 1.35 5.83 -9.99
CA THR A 85 -0.08 6.12 -10.07
C THR A 85 -0.57 6.00 -11.51
N ILE A 86 -1.87 5.80 -11.66
CA ILE A 86 -2.59 5.81 -12.94
C ILE A 86 -3.69 6.86 -12.90
N ASP A 87 -4.24 7.25 -14.05
CA ASP A 87 -5.31 8.25 -14.14
C ASP A 87 -6.54 7.91 -13.28
N HIS A 88 -6.84 6.62 -13.12
CA HIS A 88 -7.94 6.17 -12.27
C HIS A 88 -7.76 6.53 -10.79
N PHE A 89 -6.52 6.76 -10.34
CA PHE A 89 -6.19 7.16 -8.97
C PHE A 89 -6.00 8.68 -8.82
N ARG A 90 -6.34 9.49 -9.84
CA ARG A 90 -6.35 10.94 -9.72
C ARG A 90 -7.36 11.38 -8.66
N GLY A 91 -6.93 12.18 -7.68
CA GLY A 91 -7.76 12.61 -6.55
C GLY A 91 -7.93 11.57 -5.44
N PHE A 92 -7.20 10.45 -5.48
CA PHE A 92 -7.15 9.45 -4.42
C PHE A 92 -5.78 9.43 -3.74
N ASN A 93 -5.78 9.45 -2.40
CA ASN A 93 -4.58 9.29 -1.55
C ASN A 93 -4.20 7.81 -1.47
N ALA A 94 -3.64 7.31 -2.56
CA ALA A 94 -3.11 5.97 -2.67
C ALA A 94 -2.12 5.85 -3.83
N VAL A 95 -1.17 4.92 -3.70
CA VAL A 95 -0.20 4.52 -4.72
C VAL A 95 -0.44 3.08 -5.15
N LEU A 96 0.10 2.72 -6.32
CA LEU A 96 0.19 1.36 -6.82
C LEU A 96 1.62 0.86 -6.71
N VAL A 97 1.77 -0.44 -6.48
CA VAL A 97 3.05 -1.15 -6.58
C VAL A 97 2.80 -2.55 -7.16
N GLN A 98 3.71 -3.00 -8.02
CA GLN A 98 3.74 -4.40 -8.48
C GLN A 98 4.43 -5.26 -7.42
N GLN A 99 3.83 -6.38 -7.03
CA GLN A 99 4.46 -7.30 -6.07
C GLN A 99 5.83 -7.80 -6.55
N SER A 100 5.98 -8.00 -7.86
CA SER A 100 7.25 -8.39 -8.49
C SER A 100 8.38 -7.36 -8.32
N ARG A 101 8.05 -6.09 -8.04
CA ARG A 101 8.99 -4.98 -7.87
C ARG A 101 9.28 -4.63 -6.41
N LEU A 102 8.70 -5.34 -5.44
CA LEU A 102 8.94 -5.06 -4.02
C LEU A 102 10.41 -5.19 -3.61
N GLY A 103 11.21 -5.97 -4.34
CA GLY A 103 12.66 -6.07 -4.09
C GLY A 103 13.46 -4.80 -4.38
N GLU A 104 12.84 -3.76 -4.98
CA GLU A 104 13.47 -2.46 -5.23
C GLU A 104 13.50 -1.55 -4.00
N ILE A 105 12.68 -1.83 -2.98
CA ILE A 105 12.65 -1.12 -1.68
C ILE A 105 13.10 -2.07 -0.56
N ASP A 106 13.68 -1.52 0.51
CA ASP A 106 14.02 -2.34 1.67
C ASP A 106 12.79 -2.64 2.54
N ARG A 107 12.87 -3.75 3.30
CA ARG A 107 11.77 -4.22 4.14
C ARG A 107 11.34 -3.18 5.19
N ASP A 108 12.30 -2.44 5.75
CA ASP A 108 12.03 -1.51 6.83
C ASP A 108 11.32 -0.26 6.29
N GLU A 109 11.75 0.24 5.13
CA GLU A 109 11.06 1.29 4.37
C GLU A 109 9.64 0.87 3.96
N LEU A 110 9.46 -0.37 3.47
CA LEU A 110 8.12 -0.90 3.17
C LEU A 110 7.24 -0.94 4.44
N ALA A 111 7.83 -1.30 5.59
CA ALA A 111 7.11 -1.35 6.85
C ALA A 111 6.65 0.04 7.32
N GLU A 112 7.49 1.07 7.14
CA GLU A 112 7.12 2.47 7.42
C GLU A 112 5.93 2.89 6.55
N ILE A 113 5.99 2.65 5.24
CA ILE A 113 4.91 3.03 4.30
C ILE A 113 3.59 2.32 4.61
N ILE A 114 3.63 1.02 4.93
CA ILE A 114 2.43 0.27 5.32
C ILE A 114 1.88 0.74 6.67
N THR A 115 2.76 1.11 7.60
CA THR A 115 2.37 1.66 8.90
C THR A 115 1.69 3.02 8.75
N ASP A 116 2.19 3.88 7.87
CA ASP A 116 1.56 5.17 7.54
C ASP A 116 0.19 4.97 6.87
N ALA A 117 0.08 3.99 5.96
CA ALA A 117 -1.19 3.60 5.36
C ALA A 117 -2.21 3.16 6.42
N TRP A 118 -1.79 2.32 7.37
CA TRP A 118 -2.60 1.89 8.51
C TRP A 118 -3.01 3.08 9.38
N ALA A 119 -2.06 3.96 9.74
CA ALA A 119 -2.31 5.11 10.61
C ALA A 119 -3.30 6.10 9.98
N ALA A 120 -3.25 6.28 8.66
CA ALA A 120 -4.21 7.10 7.91
C ALA A 120 -5.66 6.58 7.97
N ARG A 121 -5.86 5.30 8.30
CA ARG A 121 -7.18 4.65 8.35
C ARG A 121 -7.62 4.29 9.77
N ALA A 122 -6.68 4.03 10.65
CA ALA A 122 -6.90 3.66 12.04
C ALA A 122 -7.52 4.80 12.87
N PRO A 123 -8.25 4.51 13.95
CA PRO A 123 -8.69 5.53 14.89
C PRO A 123 -7.50 6.22 15.57
N ALA A 124 -7.58 7.54 15.75
CA ALA A 124 -6.48 8.33 16.34
C ALA A 124 -5.96 7.81 17.69
N ARG A 125 -6.84 7.30 18.56
CA ARG A 125 -6.43 6.69 19.84
C ARG A 125 -5.55 5.44 19.63
N LEU A 126 -5.90 4.60 18.65
CA LEU A 126 -5.16 3.38 18.35
C LEU A 126 -3.78 3.70 17.78
N VAL A 127 -3.70 4.70 16.90
CA VAL A 127 -2.43 5.21 16.35
C VAL A 127 -1.52 5.70 17.46
N LYS A 128 -2.05 6.57 18.34
CA LYS A 128 -1.29 7.11 19.49
C LYS A 128 -0.79 6.01 20.44
N GLU A 129 -1.60 4.99 20.71
CA GLU A 129 -1.19 3.87 21.57
C GLU A 129 -0.08 3.01 20.96
N HIS A 130 -0.05 2.90 19.63
CA HIS A 130 0.92 2.07 18.93
C HIS A 130 2.23 2.79 18.62
N LEU A 131 2.14 4.01 18.07
CA LEU A 131 3.29 4.79 17.60
C LEU A 131 3.84 5.72 18.69
N GLY A 132 3.11 5.90 19.80
CA GLY A 132 3.42 6.87 20.84
C GLY A 132 2.98 8.29 20.48
N ASP A 133 3.18 9.20 21.44
CA ASP A 133 3.21 10.63 21.14
C ASP A 133 4.63 10.94 20.65
N GLY A 134 4.78 11.34 19.38
CA GLY A 134 5.97 12.04 18.92
C GLY A 134 6.11 13.39 19.59
#